data_AF-A0A1V4VQ66-F1
#
_entry.id   AF-A0A1V4VQ66-F1
#
_cell.length_a   1.000
_cell.length_b   1.000
_cell.length_c   1.000
_cell.angle_alpha   90.00
_cell.angle_beta   90.00
_cell.angle_gamma   90.00
#
_symmetry.space_group_name_H-M   'P 1'
#
loop_
_entity.id
_entity.type
_entity.pdbx_description
1 polymer ?
#
loop_
_entity_poly.entity_id
_entity_poly.type
_entity_poly.pdbx_seq_one_letter_code
_entity_poly.pdbx_strand_id
1 'polypeptide(L)'
;MTANSKYGINPRLISVITNRDLSDIPDSPTASMLPGSYGRIIAEKVNQGPREHPENIQRLVCNRCGRSGNYDLGLVAIDSDKAQKLGHDDSVPAGTETLSILDCIQATGYFRCRQCNAAGHWKLSESAERAIYLGGIGAAFFSPKDISKQKFTYGGFVLADGSRHRWATDVEEYYLQKLAGQPDDAFTWNRLGNTYLAGGRPDLAAVAYEQSLIIDPAQMESHYSLAKALFNAGEKAAAAQHFRQALICAHRYSRMQAERMRDMLVSTFEYLLQIHCDMEKFLASLPTELDMLPPGEAAYASGTVVSREINIYPGNPKSFYPMAEMYMGKRREELLTGSQMPGESISAISQTAGKTSSRPGGNRKKKSGKKNKKRKL
;
A
#
# COMPACT_ATOMS: atom_id res chain seq x y z
N MET A 1 31.58 3.82 -18.28
CA MET A 1 30.91 5.12 -18.54
C MET A 1 29.61 4.85 -19.28
N THR A 2 28.58 4.40 -18.57
CA THR A 2 27.27 4.09 -19.15
C THR A 2 26.34 5.25 -18.88
N ALA A 3 26.00 5.93 -19.97
CA ALA A 3 25.06 7.03 -20.14
C ALA A 3 24.22 7.36 -18.90
N ASN A 4 24.42 8.58 -18.40
CA ASN A 4 23.57 9.32 -17.50
C ASN A 4 22.13 9.28 -18.05
N SER A 5 21.38 8.23 -17.71
CA SER A 5 20.03 8.04 -18.22
C SER A 5 19.22 9.20 -17.66
N LYS A 6 18.56 9.99 -18.52
CA LYS A 6 17.66 11.04 -18.03
C LYS A 6 16.57 10.35 -17.23
N TYR A 7 16.69 10.36 -15.91
CA TYR A 7 15.81 9.66 -14.97
C TYR A 7 14.38 10.23 -14.93
N GLY A 8 14.05 11.23 -15.76
CA GLY A 8 12.70 11.81 -15.78
C GLY A 8 12.27 12.32 -14.40
N ILE A 9 13.18 12.96 -13.66
CA ILE A 9 12.92 13.45 -12.29
C ILE A 9 12.21 14.80 -12.40
N ASN A 10 11.12 14.99 -11.67
CA ASN A 10 10.46 16.28 -11.62
C ASN A 10 11.29 17.29 -10.82
N PRO A 11 11.72 18.44 -11.39
CA PRO A 11 12.47 19.45 -10.63
C PRO A 11 11.67 20.01 -9.44
N ARG A 12 10.34 20.00 -9.50
CA ARG A 12 9.47 20.41 -8.40
C ARG A 12 9.61 19.53 -7.17
N LEU A 13 9.89 18.23 -7.32
CA LEU A 13 10.17 17.35 -6.19
C LEU A 13 11.36 17.88 -5.38
N ILE A 14 12.44 18.24 -6.06
CA ILE A 14 13.65 18.76 -5.42
C ILE A 14 13.38 20.14 -4.81
N SER A 15 12.67 21.01 -5.53
CA SER A 15 12.31 22.35 -5.06
C SER A 15 11.52 22.29 -3.74
N VAL A 16 10.44 21.49 -3.70
CA VAL A 16 9.57 21.37 -2.51
C VAL A 16 10.35 20.84 -1.30
N ILE A 17 11.24 19.86 -1.50
CA ILE A 17 11.99 19.25 -0.39
C ILE A 17 13.11 20.16 0.12
N THR A 18 13.83 20.81 -0.81
CA THR A 18 15.02 21.62 -0.46
C THR A 18 14.70 23.08 -0.22
N ASN A 19 13.45 23.49 -0.42
CA ASN A 19 12.99 24.88 -0.41
C ASN A 19 13.82 25.79 -1.34
N ARG A 20 14.34 25.23 -2.43
CA ARG A 20 15.07 25.96 -3.48
C ARG A 20 14.11 26.44 -4.55
N ASP A 21 14.39 27.60 -5.14
CA ASP A 21 13.60 28.10 -6.26
C ASP A 21 13.71 27.14 -7.46
N LEU A 22 12.60 27.00 -8.20
CA LEU A 22 12.54 26.13 -9.38
C LEU A 22 13.54 26.56 -10.47
N SER A 23 13.81 27.86 -10.59
CA SER A 23 14.76 28.40 -11.58
C SER A 23 16.22 28.01 -11.30
N ASP A 24 16.55 27.62 -10.06
CA ASP A 24 17.88 27.15 -9.68
C ASP A 24 18.10 25.65 -9.93
N ILE A 25 17.06 24.95 -10.39
CA ILE A 25 17.07 23.50 -10.59
C ILE A 25 16.97 23.23 -12.09
N PRO A 26 17.87 22.41 -12.68
CA PRO A 26 17.80 22.08 -14.09
C PRO A 26 16.47 21.43 -14.46
N ASP A 27 15.96 21.72 -15.66
CA ASP A 27 14.71 21.12 -16.18
C ASP A 27 14.73 19.59 -16.18
N SER A 28 15.91 18.97 -16.23
CA SER A 28 16.10 17.51 -16.18
C SER A 28 17.14 17.13 -15.12
N PRO A 29 16.77 17.12 -13.83
CA PRO A 29 17.67 16.74 -12.74
C PRO A 29 18.15 15.29 -12.88
N THR A 30 19.32 15.02 -12.33
CA THR A 30 19.92 13.68 -12.24
C THR A 30 19.69 13.07 -10.85
N ALA A 31 19.85 11.75 -10.73
CA ALA A 31 19.69 11.05 -9.45
C ALA A 31 20.61 11.59 -8.35
N SER A 32 21.80 12.12 -8.69
CA SER A 32 22.71 12.77 -7.74
C SER A 32 22.12 14.00 -7.04
N MET A 33 21.10 14.64 -7.63
CA MET A 33 20.40 15.78 -7.05
C MET A 33 19.24 15.39 -6.13
N LEU A 34 18.91 14.10 -6.05
CA LEU A 34 17.84 13.64 -5.15
C LEU A 34 18.23 13.93 -3.69
N PRO A 35 17.33 14.55 -2.90
CA PRO A 35 17.55 14.72 -1.47
C PRO A 35 17.36 13.38 -0.74
N GLY A 36 17.73 13.34 0.54
CA GLY A 36 17.67 12.12 1.35
C GLY A 36 18.88 11.20 1.18
N SER A 37 18.83 10.09 1.90
CA SER A 37 19.92 9.12 2.02
C SER A 37 19.71 7.89 1.12
N TYR A 38 18.46 7.47 0.92
CA TYR A 38 18.17 6.20 0.25
C TYR A 38 17.87 6.34 -1.23
N GLY A 39 17.27 7.46 -1.67
CA GLY A 39 16.90 7.66 -3.07
C GLY A 39 18.06 7.44 -4.04
N ARG A 40 19.26 7.95 -3.71
CA ARG A 40 20.47 7.80 -4.54
C ARG A 40 20.97 6.35 -4.57
N ILE A 41 21.02 5.70 -3.40
CA ILE A 41 21.45 4.30 -3.26
C ILE A 41 20.55 3.39 -4.10
N ILE A 42 19.25 3.62 -4.04
CA ILE A 42 18.27 2.83 -4.81
C ILE A 42 18.38 3.16 -6.30
N ALA A 43 18.62 4.41 -6.69
CA ALA A 43 18.76 4.80 -8.10
C ALA A 43 19.90 4.07 -8.83
N GLU A 44 20.99 3.73 -8.12
CA GLU A 44 22.10 2.94 -8.67
C GLU A 44 21.70 1.48 -8.95
N LYS A 45 20.68 0.97 -8.23
CA LYS A 45 20.24 -0.43 -8.26
C LYS A 45 18.84 -0.63 -8.87
N VAL A 46 18.19 0.45 -9.31
CA VAL A 46 16.79 0.48 -9.78
C VAL A 46 16.47 -0.59 -10.83
N ASN A 47 17.42 -0.91 -11.72
CA ASN A 47 17.22 -1.88 -12.80
C ASN A 47 17.40 -3.35 -12.38
N GLN A 48 17.72 -3.62 -11.11
CA GLN A 48 18.07 -4.96 -10.61
C GLN A 48 16.97 -5.57 -9.73
N GLY A 49 15.96 -4.79 -9.34
CA GLY A 49 14.86 -5.23 -8.49
C GLY A 49 13.69 -5.87 -9.27
N PRO A 50 12.83 -6.66 -8.60
CA PRO A 50 11.61 -7.18 -9.21
C PRO A 50 10.65 -6.04 -9.56
N ARG A 51 10.02 -6.10 -10.73
CA ARG A 51 8.93 -5.19 -11.10
C ARG A 51 7.60 -5.70 -10.55
N GLU A 52 6.73 -4.78 -10.15
CA GLU A 52 5.37 -5.10 -9.71
C GLU A 52 4.52 -5.65 -10.86
N HIS A 53 4.74 -5.14 -12.08
CA HIS A 53 4.08 -5.56 -13.31
C HIS A 53 5.10 -5.78 -14.44
N PRO A 54 4.81 -6.67 -15.40
CA PRO A 54 5.64 -6.84 -16.58
C PRO A 54 5.67 -5.58 -17.45
N GLU A 55 6.75 -5.39 -18.22
CA GLU A 55 6.89 -4.20 -19.06
C GLU A 55 5.75 -4.07 -20.08
N ASN A 56 5.13 -2.89 -20.13
CA ASN A 56 4.09 -2.54 -21.09
C ASN A 56 4.54 -1.35 -21.93
N ILE A 57 5.49 -1.62 -22.83
CA ILE A 57 6.15 -0.59 -23.62
C ILE A 57 5.26 -0.17 -24.78
N GLN A 58 4.87 1.11 -24.79
CA GLN A 58 4.08 1.73 -25.85
C GLN A 58 4.78 2.94 -26.44
N ARG A 59 4.58 3.18 -27.74
CA ARG A 59 5.13 4.36 -28.42
C ARG A 59 4.20 5.55 -28.23
N LEU A 60 4.72 6.61 -27.61
CA LEU A 60 3.99 7.85 -27.35
C LEU A 60 4.69 9.03 -28.02
N VAL A 61 3.92 10.08 -28.30
CA VAL A 61 4.39 11.39 -28.76
C VAL A 61 4.15 12.42 -27.66
N CYS A 62 5.18 13.18 -27.31
CA CYS A 62 5.06 14.28 -26.35
C CYS A 62 4.41 15.49 -27.02
N ASN A 63 3.26 15.96 -26.52
CA ASN A 63 2.57 17.11 -27.09
C ASN A 63 3.34 18.43 -26.93
N ARG A 64 4.26 18.52 -25.96
CA ARG A 64 5.06 19.74 -25.73
C ARG A 64 6.17 19.95 -26.76
N CYS A 65 6.90 18.89 -27.13
CA CYS A 65 8.06 19.01 -28.02
C CYS A 65 7.96 18.20 -29.30
N GLY A 66 6.84 17.51 -29.53
CA GLY A 66 6.58 16.69 -30.72
C GLY A 66 7.41 15.40 -30.82
N ARG A 67 8.32 15.14 -29.88
CA ARG A 67 9.20 13.95 -29.96
C ARG A 67 8.47 12.68 -29.54
N SER A 68 8.67 11.64 -30.33
CA SER A 68 8.17 10.30 -30.03
C SER A 68 9.20 9.46 -29.27
N GLY A 69 8.73 8.49 -28.49
CA GLY A 69 9.58 7.54 -27.77
C GLY A 69 8.77 6.37 -27.22
N ASN A 70 9.48 5.32 -26.81
CA ASN A 70 8.87 4.14 -26.20
C ASN A 70 8.85 4.30 -24.68
N TYR A 71 7.69 4.19 -24.05
CA TYR A 71 7.52 4.39 -22.61
C TYR A 71 6.82 3.19 -22.00
N ASP A 72 7.25 2.79 -20.81
CA ASP A 72 6.59 1.72 -20.06
C ASP A 72 5.38 2.31 -19.34
N LEU A 73 4.18 1.85 -19.73
CA LEU A 73 2.93 2.24 -19.12
C LEU A 73 2.63 1.49 -17.82
N GLY A 74 3.42 0.46 -17.48
CA GLY A 74 3.11 -0.41 -16.35
C GLY A 74 1.76 -1.12 -16.52
N LEU A 75 0.98 -1.20 -15.45
CA LEU A 75 -0.38 -1.73 -15.51
C LEU A 75 -1.30 -0.67 -16.09
N VAL A 76 -1.99 -1.02 -17.16
CA VAL A 76 -3.02 -0.18 -17.79
C VAL A 76 -4.39 -0.65 -17.34
N ALA A 77 -5.11 0.21 -16.62
CA ALA A 77 -6.51 0.01 -16.26
C ALA A 77 -7.41 0.63 -17.34
N ILE A 78 -8.43 -0.12 -17.74
CA ILE A 78 -9.40 0.28 -18.75
C ILE A 78 -10.75 0.50 -18.08
N ASP A 79 -11.26 1.70 -18.21
CA ASP A 79 -12.61 2.10 -17.82
C ASP A 79 -13.62 1.45 -18.78
N SER A 80 -14.29 0.41 -18.30
CA SER A 80 -15.26 -0.36 -19.08
C SER A 80 -16.42 0.49 -19.59
N ASP A 81 -16.88 1.44 -18.77
CA ASP A 81 -18.07 2.24 -19.06
C ASP A 81 -17.78 3.25 -20.16
N LYS A 82 -16.57 3.81 -20.15
CA LYS A 82 -16.09 4.65 -21.25
C LYS A 82 -15.75 3.82 -22.49
N ALA A 83 -15.15 2.64 -22.31
CA ALA A 83 -14.75 1.80 -23.43
C ALA A 83 -15.95 1.26 -24.23
N GLN A 84 -17.08 0.97 -23.58
CA GLN A 84 -18.33 0.60 -24.27
C GLN A 84 -18.90 1.72 -25.13
N LYS A 85 -18.56 2.98 -24.84
CA LYS A 85 -18.99 4.16 -25.62
C LYS A 85 -18.03 4.46 -26.77
N LEU A 86 -16.89 3.77 -26.88
CA LEU A 86 -16.03 3.85 -28.06
C LEU A 86 -16.74 3.19 -29.25
N GLY A 87 -17.02 3.96 -30.29
CA GLY A 87 -17.58 3.43 -31.54
C GLY A 87 -19.10 3.17 -31.54
N HIS A 88 -19.82 3.55 -30.48
CA HIS A 88 -21.27 3.72 -30.55
C HIS A 88 -21.54 5.20 -30.81
N ASP A 89 -21.81 5.57 -32.07
CA ASP A 89 -22.94 6.43 -32.46
C ASP A 89 -22.77 7.01 -33.90
N ASP A 90 -23.45 6.39 -34.87
CA ASP A 90 -23.62 6.90 -36.25
C ASP A 90 -24.59 8.10 -36.32
N SER A 91 -25.11 8.58 -35.18
CA SER A 91 -26.08 9.67 -35.07
C SER A 91 -25.62 10.88 -34.24
N VAL A 92 -24.32 10.99 -33.92
CA VAL A 92 -23.76 12.13 -33.19
C VAL A 92 -23.76 13.41 -34.04
N PRO A 93 -24.33 14.54 -33.57
CA PRO A 93 -24.23 15.82 -34.25
C PRO A 93 -22.77 16.26 -34.40
N ALA A 94 -22.45 16.87 -35.55
CA ALA A 94 -21.13 17.45 -35.79
C ALA A 94 -20.78 18.47 -34.69
N GLY A 95 -19.80 18.15 -33.84
CA GLY A 95 -19.33 19.02 -32.76
C GLY A 95 -19.12 18.34 -31.40
N THR A 96 -19.54 17.08 -31.23
CA THR A 96 -19.35 16.33 -29.98
C THR A 96 -17.98 15.64 -30.00
N GLU A 97 -17.13 15.87 -28.97
CA GLU A 97 -15.80 15.28 -28.87
C GLU A 97 -15.88 13.76 -28.96
N THR A 98 -15.26 13.19 -30.00
CA THR A 98 -15.19 11.74 -30.20
C THR A 98 -14.29 11.17 -29.12
N LEU A 99 -14.85 10.33 -28.25
CA LEU A 99 -14.11 9.70 -27.16
C LEU A 99 -12.91 8.94 -27.71
N SER A 100 -11.69 9.25 -27.25
CA SER A 100 -10.49 8.52 -27.66
C SER A 100 -10.25 7.34 -26.72
N ILE A 101 -9.58 6.29 -27.22
CA ILE A 101 -9.07 5.19 -26.37
C ILE A 101 -8.23 5.72 -25.20
N LEU A 102 -7.56 6.86 -25.39
CA LEU A 102 -6.77 7.52 -24.35
C LEU A 102 -7.64 7.99 -23.16
N ASP A 103 -8.91 8.31 -23.38
CA ASP A 103 -9.85 8.77 -22.34
C ASP A 103 -10.43 7.63 -21.51
N CYS A 104 -10.26 6.40 -22.00
CA CYS A 104 -10.71 5.18 -21.37
C CYS A 104 -9.64 4.52 -20.50
N ILE A 105 -8.41 5.04 -20.44
CA ILE A 105 -7.31 4.38 -19.73
C ILE A 105 -6.73 5.20 -18.58
N GLN A 106 -6.19 4.48 -17.61
CA GLN A 106 -5.24 4.98 -16.62
C GLN A 106 -4.04 4.03 -16.59
N ALA A 107 -2.86 4.53 -16.24
CA ALA A 107 -1.63 3.75 -16.27
C ALA A 107 -0.77 4.04 -15.05
N THR A 108 -0.20 2.98 -14.46
CA THR A 108 0.66 3.12 -13.28
C THR A 108 2.08 3.56 -13.63
N GLY A 109 2.56 3.28 -14.85
CA GLY A 109 3.93 3.55 -15.26
C GLY A 109 4.32 5.02 -15.12
N TYR A 110 5.46 5.25 -14.47
CA TYR A 110 6.01 6.60 -14.31
C TYR A 110 6.96 6.92 -15.46
N PHE A 111 6.62 7.95 -16.25
CA PHE A 111 7.49 8.42 -17.32
C PHE A 111 7.30 9.90 -17.63
N ARG A 112 8.41 10.57 -17.96
CA ARG A 112 8.47 11.95 -18.45
C ARG A 112 9.17 12.00 -19.80
N CYS A 113 8.93 13.05 -20.59
CA CYS A 113 9.53 13.17 -21.92
C CYS A 113 11.07 13.16 -21.84
N ARG A 114 11.71 12.23 -22.55
CA ARG A 114 13.18 12.13 -22.57
C ARG A 114 13.89 13.39 -23.11
N GLN A 115 13.17 14.25 -23.83
CA GLN A 115 13.73 15.50 -24.33
C GLN A 115 13.50 16.69 -23.41
N CYS A 116 12.24 16.99 -23.10
CA CYS A 116 11.86 18.22 -22.38
C CYS A 116 11.44 17.98 -20.92
N ASN A 117 11.50 16.72 -20.45
CA ASN A 117 11.10 16.29 -19.12
C ASN A 117 9.67 16.68 -18.70
N ALA A 118 8.81 17.01 -19.67
CA ALA A 118 7.41 17.26 -19.41
C ALA A 118 6.67 15.97 -19.01
N ALA A 119 5.80 16.09 -18.02
CA ALA A 119 4.66 15.22 -17.80
C ALA A 119 3.42 15.75 -18.57
N GLY A 120 2.31 15.02 -18.55
CA GLY A 120 1.02 15.51 -19.05
C GLY A 120 0.54 14.84 -20.34
N HIS A 121 -0.11 15.61 -21.22
CA HIS A 121 -0.83 15.07 -22.38
C HIS A 121 0.12 14.40 -23.39
N TRP A 122 -0.06 13.08 -23.51
CA TRP A 122 0.60 12.24 -24.50
C TRP A 122 -0.37 11.95 -25.65
N LYS A 123 0.15 11.86 -26.86
CA LYS A 123 -0.56 11.27 -27.99
C LYS A 123 -0.07 9.84 -28.20
N LEU A 124 -1.00 8.89 -28.35
CA LEU A 124 -0.67 7.53 -28.73
C LEU A 124 -0.30 7.47 -30.22
N SER A 125 0.67 6.63 -30.58
CA SER A 125 0.79 6.24 -31.99
C SER A 125 -0.33 5.25 -32.34
N GLU A 126 -0.68 5.13 -33.62
CA GLU A 126 -1.68 4.15 -34.07
C GLU A 126 -1.35 2.71 -33.61
N SER A 127 -0.05 2.36 -33.58
CA SER A 127 0.39 1.08 -33.06
C SER A 127 0.11 0.90 -31.56
N ALA A 128 0.24 1.97 -30.77
CA ALA A 128 -0.04 1.95 -29.34
C ALA A 128 -1.54 1.88 -29.07
N GLU A 129 -2.35 2.62 -29.84
CA GLU A 129 -3.83 2.53 -29.78
C GLU A 129 -4.31 1.11 -30.05
N ARG A 130 -3.82 0.49 -31.15
CA ARG A 130 -4.14 -0.91 -31.46
C ARG A 130 -3.68 -1.87 -30.37
N ALA A 131 -2.49 -1.69 -29.81
CA ALA A 131 -1.96 -2.55 -28.75
C ALA A 131 -2.79 -2.46 -27.46
N ILE A 132 -3.22 -1.26 -27.07
CA ILE A 132 -4.05 -1.04 -25.89
C ILE A 132 -5.45 -1.62 -26.10
N TYR A 133 -6.04 -1.41 -27.29
CA TYR A 133 -7.35 -1.96 -27.63
C TYR A 133 -7.35 -3.49 -27.57
N LEU A 134 -6.39 -4.14 -28.24
CA LEU A 134 -6.23 -5.59 -28.21
C LEU A 134 -5.89 -6.11 -26.80
N GLY A 135 -5.06 -5.38 -26.05
CA GLY A 135 -4.71 -5.68 -24.67
C GLY A 135 -5.93 -5.68 -23.75
N GLY A 136 -6.85 -4.73 -23.95
CA GLY A 136 -8.12 -4.69 -23.23
C GLY A 136 -9.03 -5.87 -23.51
N ILE A 137 -9.24 -6.20 -24.78
CA ILE A 137 -9.97 -7.42 -25.17
C ILE A 137 -9.32 -8.65 -24.53
N GLY A 138 -7.99 -8.75 -24.61
CA GLY A 138 -7.23 -9.84 -23.98
C GLY A 138 -7.48 -9.94 -22.47
N ALA A 139 -7.54 -8.81 -21.76
CA ALA A 139 -7.83 -8.79 -20.33
C ALA A 139 -9.25 -9.28 -19.99
N ALA A 140 -10.22 -9.18 -20.91
CA ALA A 140 -11.59 -9.66 -20.67
C ALA A 140 -11.68 -11.19 -20.77
N PHE A 141 -10.95 -11.80 -21.70
CA PHE A 141 -11.08 -13.22 -22.03
C PHE A 141 -9.97 -14.09 -21.44
N PHE A 142 -8.76 -13.54 -21.24
CA PHE A 142 -7.55 -14.31 -20.94
C PHE A 142 -6.78 -13.77 -19.73
N SER A 143 -7.47 -13.09 -18.81
CA SER A 143 -6.81 -12.48 -17.64
C SER A 143 -6.06 -13.53 -16.81
N PRO A 144 -4.72 -13.42 -16.65
CA PRO A 144 -3.96 -14.27 -15.74
C PRO A 144 -4.59 -14.26 -14.35
N LYS A 145 -4.69 -15.43 -13.70
CA LYS A 145 -5.08 -15.51 -12.28
C LYS A 145 -4.12 -14.75 -11.37
N ASP A 146 -2.88 -14.60 -11.80
CA ASP A 146 -1.82 -13.87 -11.11
C ASP A 146 -1.76 -12.42 -11.60
N ILE A 147 -2.23 -11.49 -10.76
CA ILE A 147 -2.31 -10.05 -11.05
C ILE A 147 -0.94 -9.46 -11.34
N SER A 148 0.13 -10.00 -10.74
CA SER A 148 1.50 -9.51 -10.96
C SER A 148 1.99 -9.70 -12.40
N LYS A 149 1.31 -10.56 -13.19
CA LYS A 149 1.64 -10.83 -14.59
C LYS A 149 0.74 -10.08 -15.59
N GLN A 150 -0.18 -9.27 -15.09
CA GLN A 150 -1.12 -8.51 -15.94
C GLN A 150 -0.48 -7.23 -16.47
N LYS A 151 -0.66 -6.97 -17.77
CA LYS A 151 -0.34 -5.67 -18.40
C LYS A 151 -1.55 -4.76 -18.54
N PHE A 152 -2.73 -5.37 -18.58
CA PHE A 152 -4.01 -4.72 -18.76
C PHE A 152 -5.01 -5.28 -17.74
N THR A 153 -5.86 -4.42 -17.21
CA THR A 153 -6.94 -4.79 -16.30
C THR A 153 -8.16 -3.88 -16.52
N TYR A 154 -9.30 -4.25 -15.97
CA TYR A 154 -10.51 -3.43 -16.00
C TYR A 154 -10.71 -2.71 -14.67
N GLY A 155 -11.23 -1.49 -14.74
CA GLY A 155 -11.50 -0.62 -13.60
C GLY A 155 -10.75 0.69 -13.70
N GLY A 156 -10.43 1.28 -12.55
CA GLY A 156 -9.67 2.52 -12.52
C GLY A 156 -8.99 2.76 -11.19
N PHE A 157 -7.96 3.58 -11.22
CA PHE A 157 -7.22 4.01 -10.05
C PHE A 157 -7.84 5.31 -9.52
N VAL A 158 -8.14 5.32 -8.24
CA VAL A 158 -8.76 6.46 -7.56
C VAL A 158 -7.88 6.85 -6.38
N LEU A 159 -7.54 8.13 -6.27
CA LEU A 159 -6.82 8.65 -5.11
C LEU A 159 -7.78 8.74 -3.91
N ALA A 160 -7.25 8.96 -2.70
CA ALA A 160 -8.10 8.95 -1.50
C ALA A 160 -9.08 10.11 -1.41
N ASP A 161 -8.85 11.20 -2.14
CA ASP A 161 -9.80 12.31 -2.29
C ASP A 161 -10.83 12.06 -3.40
N GLY A 162 -10.80 10.90 -4.04
CA GLY A 162 -11.70 10.55 -5.13
C GLY A 162 -11.21 10.98 -6.52
N SER A 163 -10.08 11.69 -6.63
CA SER A 163 -9.58 12.15 -7.91
C SER A 163 -9.08 10.98 -8.77
N ARG A 164 -9.16 11.17 -10.09
CA ARG A 164 -8.72 10.19 -11.09
C ARG A 164 -7.76 10.86 -12.06
N HIS A 165 -6.59 10.27 -12.21
CA HIS A 165 -5.53 10.78 -13.07
C HIS A 165 -5.11 9.69 -14.05
N ARG A 166 -4.76 10.10 -15.27
CA ARG A 166 -4.41 9.16 -16.34
C ARG A 166 -3.03 8.56 -16.12
N TRP A 167 -2.05 9.42 -15.85
CA TRP A 167 -0.65 9.02 -15.70
C TRP A 167 -0.19 9.16 -14.24
N ALA A 168 0.74 8.31 -13.81
CA ALA A 168 1.40 8.48 -12.51
C ALA A 168 2.13 9.82 -12.39
N THR A 169 2.58 10.40 -13.50
CA THR A 169 3.16 11.75 -13.50
C THR A 169 2.12 12.86 -13.35
N ASP A 170 0.86 12.65 -13.73
CA ASP A 170 -0.21 13.60 -13.41
C ASP A 170 -0.53 13.57 -11.91
N VAL A 171 -0.49 12.37 -11.30
CA VAL A 171 -0.64 12.18 -9.84
C VAL A 171 0.52 12.84 -9.10
N GLU A 172 1.76 12.70 -9.60
CA GLU A 172 2.93 13.38 -9.05
C GLU A 172 2.72 14.90 -9.03
N GLU A 173 2.36 15.51 -10.17
CA GLU A 173 2.15 16.96 -10.25
C GLU A 173 1.05 17.41 -9.28
N TYR A 174 -0.04 16.65 -9.17
CA TYR A 174 -1.13 16.92 -8.24
C TYR A 174 -0.65 16.95 -6.78
N TYR A 175 0.05 15.90 -6.33
CA TYR A 175 0.56 15.86 -4.96
C TYR A 175 1.65 16.89 -4.69
N LEU A 176 2.57 17.13 -5.63
CA LEU A 176 3.60 18.15 -5.46
C LEU A 176 3.02 19.57 -5.39
N GLN A 177 1.94 19.86 -6.12
CA GLN A 177 1.23 21.12 -5.99
C GLN A 177 0.58 21.26 -4.61
N LYS A 178 -0.03 20.19 -4.09
CA LYS A 178 -0.60 20.18 -2.74
C LYS A 178 0.48 20.40 -1.67
N LEU A 179 1.61 19.70 -1.80
CA LEU A 179 2.75 19.80 -0.89
C LEU A 179 3.45 21.16 -0.94
N ALA A 180 3.42 21.85 -2.09
CA ALA A 180 3.91 23.23 -2.16
C ALA A 180 3.10 24.20 -1.28
N GLY A 181 1.80 23.92 -1.05
CA GLY A 181 0.96 24.69 -0.13
C GLY A 181 0.95 24.16 1.32
N GLN A 182 1.21 22.87 1.50
CA GLN A 182 1.22 22.17 2.80
C GLN A 182 2.38 21.17 2.86
N PRO A 183 3.63 21.63 3.05
CA PRO A 183 4.81 20.77 2.99
C PRO A 183 4.86 19.74 4.13
N ASP A 184 4.23 20.05 5.27
CA ASP A 184 4.25 19.23 6.50
C ASP A 184 3.14 18.17 6.54
N ASP A 185 2.64 17.70 5.38
CA ASP A 185 1.67 16.61 5.31
C ASP A 185 2.37 15.26 5.02
N ALA A 186 2.77 14.57 6.09
CA ALA A 186 3.43 13.27 6.03
C ALA A 186 2.66 12.22 5.21
N PHE A 187 1.33 12.31 5.18
CA PHE A 187 0.48 11.33 4.49
C PHE A 187 0.47 11.58 2.99
N THR A 188 0.45 12.85 2.58
CA THR A 188 0.58 13.19 1.16
C THR A 188 1.95 12.78 0.63
N TRP A 189 3.02 12.92 1.41
CA TRP A 189 4.34 12.37 1.07
C TRP A 189 4.33 10.84 0.93
N ASN A 190 3.71 10.12 1.87
CA ASN A 190 3.55 8.66 1.76
C ASN A 190 2.79 8.27 0.48
N ARG A 191 1.70 8.96 0.17
CA ARG A 191 0.89 8.71 -1.04
C ARG A 191 1.68 8.95 -2.31
N LEU A 192 2.46 10.03 -2.36
CA LEU A 192 3.37 10.30 -3.47
C LEU A 192 4.42 9.17 -3.62
N GLY A 193 4.97 8.69 -2.50
CA GLY A 193 5.86 7.53 -2.50
C GLY A 193 5.22 6.27 -3.07
N ASN A 194 3.97 5.97 -2.69
CA ASN A 194 3.23 4.82 -3.22
C ASN A 194 2.99 4.96 -4.74
N THR A 195 2.68 6.16 -5.22
CA THR A 195 2.55 6.45 -6.66
C THR A 195 3.85 6.19 -7.41
N TYR A 196 5.00 6.64 -6.87
CA TYR A 196 6.30 6.35 -7.48
C TYR A 196 6.62 4.86 -7.49
N LEU A 197 6.33 4.14 -6.41
CA LEU A 197 6.60 2.72 -6.31
C LEU A 197 5.79 1.92 -7.34
N ALA A 198 4.48 2.18 -7.45
CA ALA A 198 3.60 1.57 -8.44
C ALA A 198 4.01 1.92 -9.89
N GLY A 199 4.64 3.08 -10.08
CA GLY A 199 5.22 3.49 -11.36
C GLY A 199 6.62 2.99 -11.65
N GLY A 200 7.16 2.10 -10.82
CA GLY A 200 8.49 1.50 -11.04
C GLY A 200 9.65 2.45 -10.71
N ARG A 201 9.43 3.43 -9.83
CA ARG A 201 10.43 4.41 -9.37
C ARG A 201 10.69 4.30 -7.87
N PRO A 202 11.27 3.19 -7.39
CA PRO A 202 11.56 3.00 -5.97
C PRO A 202 12.58 4.02 -5.43
N ASP A 203 13.41 4.60 -6.31
CA ASP A 203 14.34 5.69 -5.98
C ASP A 203 13.59 6.95 -5.55
N LEU A 204 12.60 7.40 -6.34
CA LEU A 204 11.76 8.55 -5.98
C LEU A 204 10.83 8.24 -4.82
N ALA A 205 10.32 7.00 -4.75
CA ALA A 205 9.50 6.54 -3.65
C ALA A 205 10.23 6.67 -2.31
N ALA A 206 11.49 6.25 -2.25
CA ALA A 206 12.30 6.36 -1.04
C ALA A 206 12.49 7.81 -0.59
N VAL A 207 12.75 8.73 -1.52
CA VAL A 207 12.84 10.17 -1.20
C VAL A 207 11.53 10.66 -0.56
N ALA A 208 10.38 10.32 -1.13
CA ALA A 208 9.08 10.74 -0.60
C ALA A 208 8.78 10.10 0.78
N TYR A 209 9.12 8.83 0.99
CA TYR A 209 8.97 8.20 2.30
C TYR A 209 9.91 8.79 3.35
N GLU A 210 11.15 9.13 2.98
CA GLU A 210 12.09 9.82 3.89
C GLU A 210 11.52 11.16 4.34
N GLN A 211 10.92 11.95 3.44
CA GLN A 211 10.25 13.21 3.81
C GLN A 211 9.05 12.98 4.74
N SER A 212 8.23 11.96 4.45
CA SER A 212 7.14 11.57 5.32
C SER A 212 7.62 11.28 6.75
N LEU A 213 8.75 10.59 6.89
CA LEU A 213 9.35 10.22 8.18
C LEU A 213 10.07 11.37 8.89
N ILE A 214 10.56 12.38 8.15
CA ILE A 214 11.08 13.62 8.75
C ILE A 214 9.95 14.39 9.43
N ILE A 215 8.77 14.44 8.80
CA ILE A 215 7.60 15.16 9.30
C ILE A 215 6.91 14.39 10.43
N ASP A 216 6.67 13.10 10.23
CA ASP A 216 6.10 12.20 11.23
C ASP A 216 6.96 10.94 11.38
N PRO A 217 7.89 10.92 12.35
CA PRO A 217 8.70 9.76 12.65
C PRO A 217 7.91 8.52 13.08
N ALA A 218 6.63 8.66 13.44
CA ALA A 218 5.76 7.55 13.81
C ALA A 218 4.90 7.05 12.64
N GLN A 219 5.13 7.55 11.41
CA GLN A 219 4.35 7.19 10.25
C GLN A 219 4.63 5.76 9.77
N MET A 220 3.87 4.81 10.31
CA MET A 220 3.98 3.36 10.12
C MET A 220 4.05 2.93 8.63
N GLU A 221 3.13 3.40 7.77
CA GLU A 221 3.13 3.06 6.34
C GLU A 221 4.43 3.46 5.64
N SER A 222 5.01 4.60 5.99
CA SER A 222 6.24 5.08 5.36
C SER A 222 7.43 4.24 5.78
N HIS A 223 7.51 3.84 7.06
CA HIS A 223 8.49 2.86 7.52
C HIS A 223 8.37 1.54 6.76
N TYR A 224 7.17 0.97 6.67
CA TYR A 224 6.93 -0.29 5.96
C TYR A 224 7.27 -0.18 4.45
N SER A 225 6.78 0.85 3.77
CA SER A 225 6.99 1.00 2.32
C SER A 225 8.45 1.31 1.97
N LEU A 226 9.15 2.13 2.77
CA LEU A 226 10.58 2.37 2.61
C LEU A 226 11.38 1.09 2.84
N ALA A 227 11.05 0.32 3.89
CA ALA A 227 11.69 -0.96 4.17
C ALA A 227 11.55 -1.95 3.00
N LYS A 228 10.38 -2.03 2.37
CA LYS A 228 10.17 -2.85 1.16
C LYS A 228 11.00 -2.39 -0.02
N ALA A 229 11.07 -1.08 -0.27
CA ALA A 229 11.88 -0.53 -1.35
C ALA A 229 13.37 -0.85 -1.13
N LEU A 230 13.86 -0.69 0.11
CA LEU A 230 15.23 -1.03 0.49
C LEU A 230 15.52 -2.53 0.39
N PHE A 231 14.60 -3.37 0.85
CA PHE A 231 14.71 -4.82 0.75
C PHE A 231 14.87 -5.26 -0.71
N ASN A 232 14.04 -4.73 -1.60
CA ASN A 232 14.11 -5.01 -3.04
C ASN A 232 15.38 -4.46 -3.70
N ALA A 233 15.96 -3.38 -3.16
CA ALA A 233 17.25 -2.84 -3.58
C ALA A 233 18.45 -3.61 -2.97
N GLY A 234 18.20 -4.64 -2.15
CA GLY A 234 19.23 -5.44 -1.48
C GLY A 234 19.80 -4.81 -0.20
N GLU A 235 19.30 -3.65 0.23
CA GLU A 235 19.71 -2.95 1.45
C GLU A 235 19.05 -3.57 2.70
N LYS A 236 19.33 -4.85 2.95
CA LYS A 236 18.64 -5.66 3.97
C LYS A 236 18.77 -5.11 5.40
N ALA A 237 19.92 -4.55 5.75
CA ALA A 237 20.14 -4.00 7.09
C ALA A 237 19.26 -2.76 7.36
N ALA A 238 19.25 -1.81 6.41
CA ALA A 238 18.38 -0.63 6.49
C ALA A 238 16.89 -1.03 6.42
N ALA A 239 16.54 -2.00 5.56
CA ALA A 239 15.19 -2.53 5.50
C ALA A 239 14.73 -3.10 6.85
N ALA A 240 15.55 -3.94 7.51
CA ALA A 240 15.24 -4.49 8.82
C ALA A 240 15.01 -3.39 9.87
N GLN A 241 15.82 -2.33 9.86
CA GLN A 241 15.65 -1.19 10.76
C GLN A 241 14.28 -0.50 10.56
N HIS A 242 13.89 -0.22 9.32
CA HIS A 242 12.59 0.41 9.06
C HIS A 242 11.40 -0.53 9.32
N PHE A 243 11.52 -1.83 9.06
CA PHE A 243 10.52 -2.81 9.47
C PHE A 243 10.34 -2.86 10.99
N ARG A 244 11.46 -2.83 11.75
CA ARG A 244 11.43 -2.74 13.22
C ARG A 244 10.74 -1.46 13.70
N GLN A 245 10.98 -0.33 13.04
CA GLN A 245 10.28 0.93 13.37
C GLN A 245 8.78 0.87 13.06
N ALA A 246 8.36 0.22 11.96
CA ALA A 246 6.93 0.01 11.68
C ALA A 246 6.23 -0.78 12.82
N LEU A 247 6.91 -1.79 13.38
CA LEU A 247 6.42 -2.54 14.55
C LEU A 247 6.30 -1.65 15.80
N ILE A 248 7.31 -0.82 16.08
CA ILE A 248 7.30 0.11 17.22
C ILE A 248 6.13 1.10 17.10
N CYS A 249 5.90 1.64 15.91
CA CYS A 249 4.89 2.69 15.70
C CYS A 249 3.44 2.16 15.69
N ALA A 250 3.25 0.86 15.43
CA ALA A 250 1.94 0.28 15.14
C ALA A 250 0.88 0.56 16.21
N HIS A 251 1.20 0.41 17.49
CA HIS A 251 0.25 0.56 18.59
C HIS A 251 -0.33 1.99 18.73
N ARG A 252 0.37 3.01 18.21
CA ARG A 252 -0.07 4.42 18.24
C ARG A 252 -0.66 4.88 16.93
N TYR A 253 -0.51 4.09 15.88
CA TYR A 253 -0.90 4.49 14.54
C TYR A 253 -2.41 4.27 14.34
N SER A 254 -3.16 5.35 14.08
CA SER A 254 -4.63 5.32 14.08
C SER A 254 -5.27 5.48 12.70
N ARG A 255 -4.50 5.83 11.66
CA ARG A 255 -5.02 6.18 10.33
C ARG A 255 -5.26 5.01 9.38
N MET A 256 -5.00 3.78 9.82
CA MET A 256 -5.20 2.55 9.05
C MET A 256 -6.20 1.64 9.75
N GLN A 257 -7.09 0.96 9.02
CA GLN A 257 -8.01 -0.04 9.58
C GLN A 257 -7.27 -1.19 10.27
N ALA A 258 -7.86 -1.76 11.32
CA ALA A 258 -7.22 -2.78 12.14
C ALA A 258 -6.86 -4.04 11.34
N GLU A 259 -7.71 -4.54 10.43
CA GLU A 259 -7.36 -5.73 9.64
C GLU A 259 -6.14 -5.46 8.74
N ARG A 260 -6.15 -4.30 8.06
CA ARG A 260 -5.04 -3.90 7.19
C ARG A 260 -3.74 -3.71 7.98
N MET A 261 -3.82 -3.18 9.20
CA MET A 261 -2.66 -3.09 10.09
C MET A 261 -2.13 -4.47 10.45
N ARG A 262 -3.00 -5.41 10.84
CA ARG A 262 -2.59 -6.78 11.17
C ARG A 262 -1.88 -7.44 9.98
N ASP A 263 -2.42 -7.31 8.77
CA ASP A 263 -1.83 -7.90 7.58
C ASP A 263 -0.48 -7.24 7.20
N MET A 264 -0.34 -5.92 7.38
CA MET A 264 0.94 -5.23 7.19
C MET A 264 2.00 -5.68 8.20
N LEU A 265 1.60 -5.90 9.46
CA LEU A 265 2.48 -6.42 10.50
C LEU A 265 2.92 -7.86 10.21
N VAL A 266 2.01 -8.72 9.74
CA VAL A 266 2.37 -10.06 9.26
C VAL A 266 3.41 -9.99 8.15
N SER A 267 3.15 -9.17 7.12
CA SER A 267 4.11 -8.98 6.02
C SER A 267 5.46 -8.48 6.54
N THR A 268 5.45 -7.59 7.53
CA THR A 268 6.67 -7.11 8.21
C THR A 268 7.46 -8.24 8.84
N PHE A 269 6.81 -9.17 9.54
CA PHE A 269 7.48 -10.34 10.12
C PHE A 269 8.04 -11.28 9.06
N GLU A 270 7.31 -11.51 7.97
CA GLU A 270 7.78 -12.36 6.86
C GLU A 270 9.06 -11.78 6.24
N TYR A 271 9.11 -10.46 6.01
CA TYR A 271 10.32 -9.80 5.52
C TYR A 271 11.47 -9.89 6.52
N LEU A 272 11.23 -9.66 7.82
CA LEU A 272 12.27 -9.78 8.84
C LEU A 272 12.81 -11.21 8.93
N LEU A 273 11.94 -12.22 8.89
CA LEU A 273 12.33 -13.62 8.86
C LEU A 273 13.17 -13.94 7.61
N GLN A 274 12.78 -13.40 6.45
CA GLN A 274 13.54 -13.54 5.21
C GLN A 274 14.90 -12.83 5.26
N ILE A 275 15.01 -11.68 5.93
CA ILE A 275 16.28 -10.95 6.10
C ILE A 275 17.24 -11.73 6.99
N HIS A 276 16.75 -12.25 8.13
CA HIS A 276 17.60 -12.93 9.10
C HIS A 276 17.89 -14.40 8.74
N CYS A 277 17.03 -15.03 7.95
CA CYS A 277 17.11 -16.44 7.53
C CYS A 277 17.27 -17.43 8.70
N ASP A 278 16.83 -17.05 9.90
CA ASP A 278 17.01 -17.81 11.13
C ASP A 278 15.98 -17.33 12.16
N MET A 279 15.29 -18.28 12.82
CA MET A 279 14.21 -17.96 13.76
C MET A 279 14.70 -17.29 15.03
N GLU A 280 15.86 -17.69 15.58
CA GLU A 280 16.39 -17.10 16.80
C GLU A 280 16.84 -15.66 16.55
N LYS A 281 17.53 -15.40 15.44
CA LYS A 281 17.93 -14.05 15.04
C LYS A 281 16.73 -13.17 14.71
N PHE A 282 15.71 -13.74 14.06
CA PHE A 282 14.45 -13.04 13.81
C PHE A 282 13.80 -12.62 15.13
N LEU A 283 13.60 -13.54 16.07
CA LEU A 283 12.97 -13.23 17.35
C LEU A 283 13.79 -12.22 18.15
N ALA A 284 15.12 -12.32 18.11
CA ALA A 284 16.02 -11.38 18.79
C ALA A 284 16.04 -9.97 18.18
N SER A 285 15.62 -9.80 16.92
CA SER A 285 15.61 -8.48 16.25
C SER A 285 14.31 -7.69 16.47
N LEU A 286 13.28 -8.33 17.01
CA LEU A 286 11.99 -7.72 17.26
C LEU A 286 12.06 -6.65 18.35
N PRO A 287 11.24 -5.58 18.26
CA PRO A 287 11.13 -4.61 19.34
C PRO A 287 10.60 -5.26 20.61
N THR A 288 11.24 -4.96 21.73
CA THR A 288 10.78 -5.32 23.07
C THR A 288 9.79 -4.28 23.61
N GLU A 289 9.15 -4.56 24.74
CA GLU A 289 8.31 -3.55 25.42
C GLU A 289 9.09 -2.26 25.73
N LEU A 290 10.38 -2.38 26.09
CA LEU A 290 11.24 -1.23 26.36
C LEU A 290 11.44 -0.35 25.12
N ASP A 291 11.53 -0.96 23.94
CA ASP A 291 11.65 -0.24 22.67
C ASP A 291 10.37 0.50 22.26
N MET A 292 9.22 0.08 22.83
CA MET A 292 7.90 0.64 22.52
C MET A 292 7.48 1.75 23.49
N LEU A 293 8.28 2.05 24.52
CA LEU A 293 8.00 3.11 25.48
C LEU A 293 8.28 4.51 24.90
N PRO A 294 7.50 5.53 25.30
CA PRO A 294 7.82 6.92 25.02
C PRO A 294 9.20 7.31 25.62
N PRO A 295 9.91 8.27 25.01
CA PRO A 295 11.16 8.78 25.57
C PRO A 295 10.95 9.31 27.01
N GLY A 296 11.65 8.74 27.99
CA GLY A 296 11.62 9.17 29.38
C GLY A 296 10.69 8.40 30.33
N GLU A 297 9.94 7.41 29.83
CA GLU A 297 9.13 6.52 30.67
C GLU A 297 9.89 5.24 31.01
N ALA A 298 9.86 4.83 32.29
CA ALA A 298 10.40 3.55 32.73
C ALA A 298 9.33 2.46 32.61
N ALA A 299 9.73 1.26 32.19
CA ALA A 299 8.87 0.09 32.20
C ALA A 299 8.45 -0.21 33.65
N TYR A 300 7.17 0.00 33.99
CA TYR A 300 6.65 -0.48 35.25
C TYR A 300 6.45 -1.99 35.15
N ALA A 301 7.34 -2.76 35.78
CA ALA A 301 7.20 -4.21 35.96
C ALA A 301 6.04 -4.50 36.94
N SER A 302 4.81 -4.30 36.48
CA SER A 302 3.59 -4.60 37.22
C SER A 302 2.59 -5.24 36.26
N GLY A 303 2.95 -6.42 35.76
CA GLY A 303 2.08 -7.23 34.91
C GLY A 303 2.21 -8.69 35.26
N THR A 304 1.08 -9.38 35.41
CA THR A 304 1.05 -10.84 35.46
C THR A 304 1.57 -11.38 34.13
N VAL A 305 2.68 -12.11 34.12
CA VAL A 305 3.22 -12.75 32.91
C VAL A 305 2.24 -13.86 32.50
N VAL A 306 1.47 -13.60 31.44
CA VAL A 306 0.62 -14.62 30.82
C VAL A 306 1.44 -15.29 29.71
N SER A 307 1.97 -16.48 29.99
CA SER A 307 2.64 -17.29 28.98
C SER A 307 1.61 -17.78 27.96
N ARG A 308 1.72 -17.30 26.72
CA ARG A 308 0.91 -17.77 25.59
C ARG A 308 1.82 -18.45 24.59
N GLU A 309 1.58 -19.72 24.31
CA GLU A 309 2.27 -20.42 23.24
C GLU A 309 1.77 -19.91 21.88
N ILE A 310 2.71 -19.45 21.04
CA ILE A 310 2.43 -18.98 19.67
C ILE A 310 3.18 -19.90 18.72
N ASN A 311 2.43 -20.64 17.91
CA ASN A 311 2.99 -21.50 16.88
C ASN A 311 3.11 -20.71 15.56
N ILE A 312 4.35 -20.42 15.17
CA ILE A 312 4.67 -19.73 13.91
C ILE A 312 5.02 -20.78 12.86
N TYR A 313 4.32 -20.72 11.73
CA TYR A 313 4.55 -21.62 10.59
C TYR A 313 5.01 -20.80 9.39
N PRO A 314 6.30 -20.84 9.02
CA PRO A 314 6.79 -20.20 7.80
C PRO A 314 5.99 -20.66 6.58
N GLY A 315 5.53 -19.72 5.75
CA GLY A 315 4.66 -19.99 4.59
C GLY A 315 3.15 -20.03 4.91
N ASN A 316 2.76 -19.85 6.17
CA ASN A 316 1.38 -19.58 6.55
C ASN A 316 1.28 -18.19 7.24
N PRO A 317 0.98 -17.12 6.49
CA PRO A 317 0.93 -15.75 7.01
C PRO A 317 -0.01 -15.61 8.23
N LYS A 318 -1.11 -16.37 8.25
CA LYS A 318 -2.10 -16.32 9.34
C LYS A 318 -1.54 -16.83 10.68
N SER A 319 -0.49 -17.64 10.66
CA SER A 319 0.18 -18.09 11.89
C SER A 319 0.82 -16.93 12.67
N PHE A 320 1.09 -15.80 12.00
CA PHE A 320 1.61 -14.59 12.63
C PHE A 320 0.54 -13.67 13.22
N TYR A 321 -0.76 -13.95 13.03
CA TYR A 321 -1.83 -13.07 13.53
C TYR A 321 -1.78 -12.82 15.04
N PRO A 322 -1.60 -13.83 15.91
CA PRO A 322 -1.49 -13.59 17.35
C PRO A 322 -0.34 -12.65 17.70
N MET A 323 0.78 -12.79 16.97
CA MET A 323 1.96 -11.96 17.16
C MET A 323 1.73 -10.53 16.66
N ALA A 324 1.13 -10.34 15.49
CA ALA A 324 0.78 -9.02 14.96
C ALA A 324 -0.17 -8.27 15.92
N GLU A 325 -1.17 -8.96 16.45
CA GLU A 325 -2.15 -8.40 17.39
C GLU A 325 -1.52 -7.96 18.73
N MET A 326 -0.34 -8.49 19.10
CA MET A 326 0.42 -7.99 20.26
C MET A 326 0.97 -6.58 20.01
N TYR A 327 1.48 -6.30 18.81
CA TYR A 327 2.04 -4.99 18.44
C TYR A 327 0.97 -3.93 18.10
N MET A 328 -0.28 -4.34 17.89
CA MET A 328 -1.40 -3.42 17.64
C MET A 328 -1.87 -2.67 18.89
N GLY A 329 -1.48 -3.10 20.10
CA GLY A 329 -1.96 -2.52 21.36
C GLY A 329 -3.49 -2.64 21.50
N LYS A 330 -4.16 -1.54 21.89
CA LYS A 330 -5.64 -1.51 22.06
C LYS A 330 -6.40 -1.75 20.75
N ARG A 331 -5.78 -1.49 19.61
CA ARG A 331 -6.42 -1.59 18.30
C ARG A 331 -6.83 -3.00 17.90
N ARG A 332 -6.26 -4.03 18.53
CA ARG A 332 -6.70 -5.42 18.33
C ARG A 332 -8.16 -5.64 18.72
N GLU A 333 -8.71 -4.82 19.61
CA GLU A 333 -10.12 -4.90 20.04
C GLU A 333 -11.07 -4.57 18.88
N GLU A 334 -10.65 -3.72 17.95
CA GLU A 334 -11.42 -3.37 16.73
C GLU A 334 -11.70 -4.62 15.87
N LEU A 335 -10.79 -5.61 15.89
CA LEU A 335 -10.94 -6.87 15.15
C LEU A 335 -12.05 -7.75 15.73
N LEU A 336 -12.23 -7.72 17.05
CA LEU A 336 -13.26 -8.49 17.74
C LEU A 336 -14.65 -7.90 17.47
N THR A 337 -14.75 -6.57 17.38
CA THR A 337 -16.01 -5.88 17.08
C THR A 337 -16.46 -6.04 15.62
N GLY A 338 -15.52 -6.12 14.67
CA GLY A 338 -15.83 -6.38 13.25
C GLY A 338 -16.34 -7.81 12.96
N SER A 339 -16.22 -8.71 13.94
CA SER A 339 -16.67 -10.11 13.87
C SER A 339 -18.13 -10.30 14.29
N GLN A 340 -18.81 -9.28 14.82
CA GLN A 340 -20.21 -9.36 15.22
C GLN A 340 -21.14 -8.96 14.07
N MET A 341 -21.47 -9.95 13.23
CA MET A 341 -22.77 -9.97 12.53
C MET A 341 -23.89 -10.20 13.57
N PRO A 342 -25.10 -9.62 13.39
CA PRO A 342 -26.15 -9.72 14.38
C PRO A 342 -26.69 -11.15 14.46
N GLY A 343 -26.47 -11.79 15.61
CA GLY A 343 -27.12 -13.04 15.94
C GLY A 343 -26.18 -14.14 16.35
N GLU A 344 -25.39 -13.93 17.41
CA GLU A 344 -25.03 -15.02 18.30
C GLU A 344 -24.66 -14.43 19.67
N SER A 345 -25.66 -14.43 20.55
CA SER A 345 -25.54 -14.05 21.95
C SER A 345 -24.62 -15.03 22.68
N ILE A 346 -23.40 -14.61 23.01
CA ILE A 346 -22.57 -15.32 23.99
C ILE A 346 -23.12 -14.94 25.38
N SER A 347 -23.79 -15.90 26.01
CA SER A 347 -24.23 -15.82 27.40
C SER A 347 -23.01 -15.63 28.31
N ALA A 348 -23.08 -14.60 29.13
CA ALA A 348 -22.10 -14.31 30.18
C ALA A 348 -21.96 -15.52 31.11
N ILE A 349 -20.75 -16.07 31.20
CA ILE A 349 -20.38 -16.97 32.30
C ILE A 349 -20.22 -16.09 33.54
N SER A 350 -21.28 -16.03 34.35
CA SER A 350 -21.25 -15.43 35.67
C SER A 350 -20.29 -16.21 36.57
N GLN A 351 -19.24 -15.54 37.01
CA GLN A 351 -18.45 -15.96 38.16
C GLN A 351 -19.37 -16.06 39.38
N THR A 352 -19.40 -17.21 40.04
CA THR A 352 -19.88 -17.29 41.44
C THR A 352 -18.81 -17.97 42.28
N ALA A 353 -18.06 -17.13 42.99
CA ALA A 353 -17.30 -17.53 44.16
C ALA A 353 -18.29 -17.94 45.27
N GLY A 354 -18.01 -19.05 45.94
CA GLY A 354 -18.90 -19.65 46.92
C GLY A 354 -19.05 -18.84 48.20
N LYS A 355 -20.13 -19.13 48.94
CA LYS A 355 -20.20 -19.05 50.40
C LYS A 355 -21.14 -20.14 50.93
N THR A 356 -20.62 -20.85 51.91
CA THR A 356 -21.24 -21.89 52.73
C THR A 356 -22.32 -21.32 53.65
N SER A 357 -23.42 -22.05 53.87
CA SER A 357 -24.02 -22.27 55.22
C SER A 357 -25.23 -23.21 55.18
N SER A 358 -25.05 -24.39 55.80
CA SER A 358 -25.94 -25.09 56.74
C SER A 358 -27.48 -24.98 56.68
N ARG A 359 -28.07 -26.19 56.73
CA ARG A 359 -29.27 -26.69 57.44
C ARG A 359 -30.58 -26.96 56.67
N PRO A 360 -31.36 -27.96 57.14
CA PRO A 360 -32.16 -28.84 56.28
C PRO A 360 -33.67 -28.66 56.48
N GLY A 361 -34.46 -29.19 55.55
CA GLY A 361 -35.87 -29.48 55.83
C GLY A 361 -36.76 -29.61 54.60
N GLY A 362 -37.66 -30.59 54.63
CA GLY A 362 -38.99 -30.39 54.07
C GLY A 362 -39.31 -31.06 52.73
N ASN A 363 -39.45 -32.38 52.78
CA ASN A 363 -40.59 -33.14 52.23
C ASN A 363 -41.71 -32.30 51.54
N ARG A 364 -42.00 -32.54 50.24
CA ARG A 364 -43.35 -32.88 49.73
C ARG A 364 -43.47 -32.91 48.19
N LYS A 365 -43.79 -34.12 47.71
CA LYS A 365 -44.78 -34.50 46.67
C LYS A 365 -45.40 -33.40 45.79
N LYS A 366 -45.38 -33.64 44.47
CA LYS A 366 -46.54 -33.62 43.53
C LYS A 366 -46.10 -34.33 42.23
N LYS A 367 -46.49 -35.59 41.96
CA LYS A 367 -47.74 -36.01 41.26
C LYS A 367 -48.11 -35.04 40.12
N SER A 368 -47.74 -35.36 38.88
CA SER A 368 -48.47 -36.23 37.93
C SER A 368 -49.65 -35.51 37.24
N GLY A 369 -49.53 -35.32 35.94
CA GLY A 369 -50.59 -34.79 35.08
C GLY A 369 -50.34 -35.13 33.62
N LYS A 370 -50.31 -36.44 33.30
CA LYS A 370 -50.46 -37.02 31.96
C LYS A 370 -51.76 -36.52 31.30
N LYS A 371 -51.70 -36.18 30.01
CA LYS A 371 -52.59 -36.70 28.92
C LYS A 371 -52.01 -36.25 27.57
N ASN A 372 -51.48 -37.17 26.74
CA ASN A 372 -52.18 -38.02 25.75
C ASN A 372 -53.02 -37.18 24.76
N LYS A 373 -52.97 -37.32 23.42
CA LYS A 373 -52.62 -38.39 22.46
C LYS A 373 -52.45 -37.67 21.10
N LYS A 374 -51.40 -37.91 20.30
CA LYS A 374 -51.24 -38.99 19.28
C LYS A 374 -52.41 -39.16 18.29
N ARG A 375 -52.07 -39.04 16.99
CA ARG A 375 -52.49 -39.78 15.77
C ARG A 375 -52.70 -38.78 14.61
N LYS A 376 -52.32 -38.99 13.36
CA LYS A 376 -51.81 -40.09 12.51
C LYS A 376 -51.12 -39.36 11.33
N LEU A 377 -50.06 -39.86 10.71
CA LEU A 377 -50.02 -40.98 9.76
C LEU A 377 -48.62 -41.58 9.74
#